data_AF-A0A5K1C7P7-F1
#
_entry.id   AF-A0A5K1C7P7-F1
#
_cell.length_a   1.000
_cell.length_b   1.000
_cell.length_c   1.000
_cell.angle_alpha   90.00
_cell.angle_beta   90.00
_cell.angle_gamma   90.00
#
_symmetry.space_group_name_H-M   'P 1'
#
loop_
_entity.id
_entity.type
_entity.pdbx_description
1 polymer ?
#
loop_
_entity_poly.entity_id
_entity_poly.type
_entity_poly.pdbx_seq_one_letter_code
_entity_poly.pdbx_strand_id
1 'polypeptide(L)' 'MISQDLMKFVDGSGEAPPETIIRNGKDELNPEFAIWRKIDQLVSSWIKATVSEVVLGQIIRTRSAREA' A
#
# COMPACT_ATOMS: atom_id res chain seq x y z
N MET A 1 16.29 -2.37 14.24
CA MET A 1 14.84 -2.27 13.95
C MET A 1 14.71 -2.27 12.44
N ILE A 2 14.29 -3.38 11.85
CA ILE A 2 14.30 -3.61 10.40
C ILE A 2 13.04 -2.96 9.82
N SER A 3 13.11 -1.66 9.52
CA SER A 3 12.06 -0.90 8.81
C SER A 3 12.33 -0.79 7.30
N GLN A 4 13.30 -1.55 6.78
CA GLN A 4 13.91 -1.31 5.46
C GLN A 4 12.96 -1.51 4.27
N ASP A 5 11.84 -2.21 4.44
CA ASP A 5 10.97 -2.58 3.32
C ASP A 5 9.57 -1.94 3.36
N LEU A 6 9.20 -1.21 4.42
CA LEU A 6 7.90 -0.52 4.46
C LEU A 6 7.98 0.92 3.96
N MET A 7 9.16 1.56 4.06
CA MET A 7 9.36 2.93 3.60
C MET A 7 9.06 3.07 2.09
N LYS A 8 9.30 2.01 1.31
CA LYS A 8 9.02 1.97 -0.13
C LYS A 8 7.54 2.23 -0.47
N PHE A 9 6.61 1.92 0.44
CA PHE A 9 5.17 2.18 0.26
C PHE A 9 4.80 3.63 0.56
N VAL A 10 5.61 4.33 1.37
CA VAL A 10 5.41 5.74 1.72
C VAL A 10 6.11 6.65 0.72
N ASP A 11 7.38 6.35 0.42
CA ASP A 11 8.23 7.11 -0.50
C ASP A 11 7.85 6.87 -1.98
N GLY A 12 7.10 5.81 -2.26
CA GLY A 12 6.71 5.42 -3.63
C GLY A 12 7.80 4.66 -4.39
N SER A 13 8.94 4.40 -3.76
CA SER A 13 10.01 3.56 -4.32
C SER A 13 9.57 2.09 -4.55
N GLY A 14 8.51 1.65 -3.85
CA GLY A 14 7.90 0.34 -4.03
C GLY A 14 6.70 0.44 -4.96
N GLU A 15 6.95 0.54 -6.26
CA GLU A 15 5.89 0.59 -7.27
C GLU A 15 4.93 -0.61 -7.15
N ALA A 16 3.64 -0.34 -7.38
CA ALA A 16 2.63 -1.37 -7.37
C ALA A 16 2.84 -2.30 -8.57
N PRO A 17 3.00 -3.62 -8.36
CA PRO A 17 3.06 -4.56 -9.48
C PRO A 17 1.71 -4.56 -10.22
N PRO A 18 1.65 -5.04 -11.47
CA PRO A 18 0.41 -5.06 -12.24
C PRO A 18 -0.66 -5.89 -11.53
N GLU A 19 -1.90 -5.38 -11.47
CA GLU A 19 -3.03 -6.01 -10.78
C GLU A 19 -3.36 -7.39 -11.37
N THR A 20 -3.18 -7.55 -12.68
CA THR A 20 -3.35 -8.80 -13.40
C THR A 20 -2.08 -9.14 -14.18
N ILE A 21 -1.77 -10.43 -14.22
CA ILE A 21 -0.68 -10.99 -15.02
C ILE A 21 -1.28 -11.99 -16.02
N ILE A 22 -0.67 -12.09 -17.20
CA ILE A 22 -1.05 -13.11 -18.16
C ILE A 22 -0.29 -14.38 -17.78
N ARG A 23 -1.00 -15.35 -17.21
CA ARG A 23 -0.44 -16.67 -16.89
C ARG A 23 -1.09 -17.70 -17.79
N ASN A 24 -0.27 -18.37 -18.58
CA ASN A 24 -0.73 -19.43 -19.50
C ASN A 24 -1.83 -18.97 -20.49
N GLY A 25 -1.75 -17.71 -20.95
CA GLY A 25 -2.69 -17.12 -21.90
C GLY A 25 -4.03 -16.67 -21.32
N LYS A 26 -4.20 -16.69 -19.98
CA LYS A 26 -5.36 -16.13 -19.28
C LYS A 26 -4.94 -14.99 -18.37
N ASP A 27 -5.81 -14.01 -18.23
CA ASP A 27 -5.70 -13.01 -17.17
C ASP A 27 -5.88 -13.69 -15.81
N GLU A 28 -4.85 -13.60 -14.96
CA GLU A 28 -4.88 -14.06 -13.58
C GLU A 28 -4.55 -12.88 -12.67
N LEU A 29 -5.21 -12.77 -11.52
CA LEU A 29 -4.87 -11.78 -10.52
C LEU A 29 -3.44 -12.00 -10.04
N ASN A 30 -2.65 -10.93 -10.03
CA ASN A 30 -1.26 -11.03 -9.62
C ASN A 30 -1.19 -11.25 -8.10
N PRO A 31 -0.67 -12.40 -7.63
CA PRO A 31 -0.51 -12.64 -6.20
C PRO A 31 0.44 -11.61 -5.56
N GLU A 32 1.41 -11.10 -6.31
CA GLU A 32 2.33 -10.05 -5.83
C GLU A 32 1.61 -8.72 -5.60
N PHE A 33 0.64 -8.38 -6.44
CA PHE A 33 -0.21 -7.21 -6.24
C PHE A 33 -1.09 -7.36 -5.00
N ALA A 34 -1.67 -8.54 -4.80
CA ALA A 34 -2.45 -8.81 -3.60
C ALA A 34 -1.61 -8.67 -2.31
N ILE A 35 -0.35 -9.13 -2.33
CA ILE A 35 0.58 -8.98 -1.21
C ILE A 35 0.97 -7.51 -1.02
N TRP A 36 1.37 -6.82 -2.09
CA TRP A 36 1.71 -5.40 -2.07
C TRP A 36 0.56 -4.56 -1.50
N ARG A 37 -0.67 -4.80 -1.97
CA ARG A 37 -1.87 -4.09 -1.54
C ARG A 37 -2.18 -4.30 -0.07
N LYS A 38 -1.99 -5.51 0.45
CA LYS A 38 -2.16 -5.80 1.88
C LYS A 38 -1.18 -5.00 2.74
N ILE A 39 0.08 -4.92 2.31
CA ILE A 39 1.12 -4.19 3.04
C ILE A 39 0.86 -2.68 2.96
N ASP A 40 0.53 -2.15 1.80
CA ASP A 40 0.14 -0.74 1.61
C ASP A 40 -1.05 -0.34 2.52
N GLN A 41 -2.08 -1.18 2.60
CA GLN A 41 -3.21 -0.95 3.51
C GLN A 41 -2.80 -1.01 5.00
N LEU A 42 -1.89 -1.92 5.36
CA LEU A 42 -1.35 -2.02 6.72
C LEU A 42 -0.60 -0.74 7.10
N VAL A 43 0.28 -0.26 6.23
CA VAL A 43 1.04 0.99 6.43
C VAL A 43 0.08 2.18 6.52
N SER A 44 -0.90 2.27 5.61
CA SER A 44 -1.92 3.32 5.65
C SER A 44 -2.70 3.29 6.97
N SER A 45 -3.06 2.11 7.47
CA SER A 45 -3.71 1.95 8.77
C SER A 45 -2.83 2.42 9.93
N TRP A 46 -1.52 2.10 9.91
CA TRP A 46 -0.57 2.58 10.90
C TRP A 46 -0.37 4.10 10.87
N ILE A 47 -0.30 4.70 9.68
CA ILE A 47 -0.25 6.16 9.53
C ILE A 47 -1.52 6.76 10.14
N LYS A 48 -2.69 6.26 9.74
CA LYS A 48 -3.99 6.71 10.27
C LYS A 48 -4.12 6.54 11.79
N ALA A 49 -3.52 5.50 12.37
CA ALA A 49 -3.53 5.25 13.81
C ALA A 49 -2.58 6.13 14.62
N THR A 50 -1.52 6.67 13.99
CA THR A 50 -0.51 7.49 14.67
C THR A 50 -0.76 8.99 14.55
N VAL A 51 -1.55 9.42 13.56
CA VAL A 51 -1.90 10.83 13.39
C VAL A 51 -3.00 11.28 14.35
N SER A 52 -2.99 12.57 14.69
CA SER A 52 -4.05 13.21 15.48
C SER A 52 -5.37 13.24 14.70
N GLU A 53 -6.51 13.24 15.40
CA GLU A 53 -7.86 13.21 14.80
C GLU A 53 -8.08 14.31 13.74
N VAL A 54 -7.47 15.48 13.90
CA VAL A 54 -7.51 16.59 12.93
C VAL A 54 -6.85 16.19 11.60
N VAL A 55 -5.70 15.52 11.66
CA VAL A 55 -4.97 15.03 10.49
C VAL A 55 -5.65 13.78 9.94
N LEU A 56 -6.16 12.89 10.81
CA LEU A 56 -6.95 11.72 10.42
C LEU A 56 -8.14 12.13 9.55
N GLY A 57 -8.88 13.18 9.93
CA GLY A 57 -10.00 13.70 9.13
C GLY A 57 -9.60 14.11 7.70
N GLN A 58 -8.35 14.52 7.49
CA GLN A 58 -7.83 14.88 6.17
C GLN A 58 -7.43 13.63 5.37
N ILE A 59 -6.80 12.64 6.04
CA ILE A 59 -6.18 11.50 5.39
C ILE A 59 -7.08 10.23 5.38
N ILE A 60 -8.24 10.25 6.04
CA ILE A 60 -9.09 9.05 6.16
C ILE A 60 -9.58 8.54 4.79
N ARG A 61 -9.77 9.44 3.81
CA ARG A 61 -10.20 9.13 2.44
C ARG A 61 -9.08 8.61 1.54
N THR A 62 -7.84 8.61 1.99
CA THR A 62 -6.69 8.21 1.17
C THR A 62 -6.68 6.70 0.99
N ARG A 63 -6.37 6.25 -0.22
CA ARG A 63 -6.51 4.85 -0.62
C ARG A 63 -5.20 4.08 -0.54
N SER A 64 -4.07 4.77 -0.46
CA SER A 64 -2.73 4.21 -0.30
C SER A 64 -1.95 4.93 0.80
N ALA A 65 -0.94 4.25 1.36
CA ALA A 65 -0.03 4.84 2.34
C ALA A 65 0.69 6.08 1.80
N ARG A 66 0.99 6.13 0.50
CA ARG A 66 1.60 7.29 -0.17
C ARG A 66 0.70 8.53 -0.16
N GLU A 67 -0.60 8.32 -0.18
CA GLU A 67 -1.59 9.41 -0.19
C GLU A 67 -1.96 9.87 1.23
N ALA A 68 -1.62 9.07 2.24
CA ALA A 68 -1.96 9.27 3.65
C ALA A 68 -1.01 10.21 4.39
#